data_AF-A0A838ZS12-F1
#
_entry.id   AF-A0A838ZS12-F1
#
_cell.length_a   1.000
_cell.length_b   1.000
_cell.length_c   1.000
_cell.angle_alpha   90.00
_cell.angle_beta   90.00
_cell.angle_gamma   90.00
#
_symmetry.space_group_name_H-M   'P 1'
#
loop_
_entity.id
_entity.type
_entity.pdbx_description
1 polymer ?
#
loop_
_entity_poly.entity_id
_entity_poly.type
_entity_poly.pdbx_seq_one_letter_code
_entity_poly.pdbx_strand_id
1 'polypeptide(L)'
;METHLLIKRSIAYMIDSMVLLILIIPFFMIISYFTKSNPVLFMFLMTILVLIILMGYFYFFEKNLKTTPGKKIMGLKIIELKNANYLTRNIYKFSPLNFISFLLNANGEFTHDLKAHTKVIEVK
;
A
#
# COMPACT_ATOMS: atom_id res chain seq x y z
N MET A 1 -19.26 3.48 -13.50
CA MET A 1 -19.13 2.60 -12.31
C MET A 1 -17.67 2.45 -11.90
N GLU A 2 -16.75 2.23 -12.85
CA GLU A 2 -15.30 2.09 -12.58
C GLU A 2 -14.64 3.36 -12.02
N THR A 3 -15.01 4.54 -12.52
CA THR A 3 -14.48 5.84 -12.05
C THR A 3 -14.75 6.10 -10.57
N HIS A 4 -15.93 5.71 -10.07
CA HIS A 4 -16.29 5.85 -8.66
C HIS A 4 -15.41 4.95 -7.76
N LEU A 5 -15.21 3.70 -8.16
CA LEU A 5 -14.34 2.76 -7.44
C LEU A 5 -12.89 3.28 -7.39
N LEU A 6 -12.42 3.88 -8.47
CA LEU A 6 -11.07 4.44 -8.54
C LEU A 6 -10.88 5.62 -7.59
N ILE A 7 -11.81 6.56 -7.57
CA ILE A 7 -11.78 7.68 -6.63
C ILE A 7 -11.75 7.16 -5.19
N LYS A 8 -12.58 6.15 -4.86
CA LYS A 8 -12.55 5.52 -3.54
C LYS A 8 -11.21 4.87 -3.21
N ARG A 9 -10.58 4.17 -4.17
CA ARG A 9 -9.26 3.56 -4.00
C ARG A 9 -8.17 4.61 -3.79
N SER A 10 -8.23 5.74 -4.51
CA SER A 10 -7.28 6.85 -4.35
C SER A 10 -7.43 7.51 -2.99
N ILE A 11 -8.66 7.82 -2.56
CA ILE A 11 -8.92 8.38 -1.22
C ILE A 11 -8.47 7.41 -0.14
N ALA A 12 -8.77 6.12 -0.26
CA ALA A 12 -8.29 5.10 0.66
C ALA A 12 -6.75 5.09 0.75
N TYR A 13 -6.05 5.18 -0.38
CA TYR A 13 -4.59 5.25 -0.41
C TYR A 13 -4.03 6.52 0.24
N MET A 14 -4.69 7.67 0.06
CA MET A 14 -4.33 8.91 0.74
C MET A 14 -4.47 8.77 2.27
N ILE A 15 -5.58 8.20 2.74
CA ILE A 15 -5.79 7.93 4.17
C ILE A 15 -4.72 6.98 4.71
N ASP A 16 -4.45 5.87 4.01
CA ASP A 16 -3.41 4.92 4.40
C ASP A 16 -2.02 5.57 4.47
N SER A 17 -1.74 6.51 3.57
CA SER A 17 -0.49 7.28 3.56
C SER A 17 -0.38 8.22 4.77
N MET A 18 -1.47 8.81 5.23
CA MET A 18 -1.50 9.61 6.47
C MET A 18 -1.26 8.72 7.70
N VAL A 19 -1.86 7.53 7.75
CA VAL A 19 -1.62 6.55 8.83
C VAL A 19 -0.15 6.13 8.88
N LEU A 20 0.43 5.81 7.71
CA LEU A 20 1.84 5.47 7.59
C LEU A 20 2.76 6.61 8.03
N LEU A 21 2.44 7.86 7.66
CA LEU A 21 3.21 9.03 8.07
C LEU A 21 3.25 9.15 9.59
N ILE A 22 2.08 9.05 10.25
CA ILE A 22 1.98 9.09 11.72
C ILE A 22 2.81 7.97 12.35
N LEU A 23 2.80 6.77 11.76
CA LEU A 23 3.57 5.63 12.23
C LEU A 23 5.09 5.82 12.10
N ILE A 24 5.55 6.55 11.08
CA ILE A 24 6.98 6.77 10.78
C ILE A 24 7.60 7.85 11.67
N ILE A 25 6.83 8.88 12.06
CA ILE A 25 7.31 10.03 12.86
C ILE A 25 8.13 9.64 14.10
N PRO A 26 7.68 8.74 15.00
CA PRO A 26 8.47 8.41 16.19
C PRO A 26 9.84 7.82 15.84
N PHE A 27 9.90 6.98 14.82
CA PHE A 27 11.17 6.41 14.38
C PHE A 27 12.08 7.44 13.71
N PHE A 28 11.51 8.39 12.97
CA PHE A 28 12.27 9.51 12.42
C PHE A 28 12.97 10.29 13.55
N MET A 29 12.26 10.59 14.64
CA MET A 29 12.84 11.29 15.80
C MET A 29 13.94 10.46 16.47
N ILE A 30 13.72 9.16 16.64
CA ILE A 30 14.70 8.25 17.24
C ILE A 30 15.96 8.15 16.38
N ILE A 31 15.82 7.85 15.09
CA ILE A 31 16.95 7.65 14.19
C ILE A 31 17.71 8.96 13.99
N SER A 32 17.02 10.09 13.82
CA SER A 32 17.68 11.40 13.68
C SER A 32 18.50 11.76 14.92
N TYR A 33 18.03 11.43 16.12
CA TYR A 33 18.79 11.64 17.35
C TYR A 33 20.13 10.87 17.35
N PHE A 34 20.11 9.59 16.96
CA PHE A 34 21.30 8.74 16.94
C PHE A 34 22.24 8.99 15.75
N THR A 35 21.74 9.55 14.66
CA THR A 35 22.50 9.73 13.40
C THR A 35 22.73 11.20 13.05
N LYS A 36 22.55 12.11 14.00
CA LYS A 36 22.68 13.57 13.82
C LYS A 36 23.96 14.04 13.11
N SER A 37 25.07 13.32 13.28
CA SER A 37 26.38 13.64 12.68
C SER A 37 26.68 12.88 11.39
N ASN A 38 25.81 11.96 10.96
CA ASN A 38 26.01 11.14 9.77
C ASN A 38 24.72 11.08 8.92
N PRO A 39 24.52 12.07 8.02
CA PRO A 39 23.30 12.15 7.22
C PRO A 39 23.16 10.99 6.23
N VAL A 40 24.27 10.38 5.79
CA VAL A 40 24.24 9.21 4.90
C VAL A 40 23.67 8.00 5.64
N LEU A 41 24.13 7.76 6.87
CA LEU A 41 23.60 6.69 7.72
C LEU A 41 22.13 6.94 8.07
N PHE A 42 21.75 8.18 8.37
CA PHE A 42 20.36 8.58 8.58
C PHE A 42 19.48 8.18 7.39
N MET A 43 19.86 8.60 6.17
CA MET A 43 19.11 8.31 4.94
C MET A 43 19.00 6.80 4.71
N PHE A 44 20.09 6.06 4.91
CA PHE A 44 20.10 4.60 4.74
C PHE A 44 19.15 3.90 5.70
N LEU A 45 19.25 4.19 7.00
CA LEU A 45 18.40 3.58 8.03
C LEU A 45 16.92 3.96 7.84
N MET A 46 16.64 5.23 7.55
CA MET A 46 15.28 5.68 7.27
C MET A 46 14.68 5.00 6.04
N THR A 47 15.45 4.84 4.96
CA THR A 47 14.98 4.16 3.74
C THR A 47 14.59 2.71 4.04
N ILE A 48 15.47 1.96 4.72
CA ILE A 48 15.20 0.57 5.10
C ILE A 48 13.96 0.48 5.99
N LEU A 49 13.87 1.33 7.01
CA LEU A 49 12.75 1.35 7.93
C LEU A 49 11.43 1.64 7.21
N VAL A 50 11.40 2.66 6.35
CA VAL A 50 10.20 3.01 5.57
C VAL A 50 9.76 1.83 4.72
N LEU A 51 10.69 1.14 4.04
CA LEU A 51 10.35 -0.05 3.25
C LEU A 51 9.76 -1.16 4.12
N ILE A 52 10.34 -1.43 5.29
CA ILE A 52 9.85 -2.44 6.23
C ILE A 52 8.44 -2.09 6.74
N ILE A 53 8.24 -0.85 7.22
CA ILE A 53 6.96 -0.38 7.74
C ILE A 53 5.89 -0.47 6.66
N LEU A 54 6.21 0.00 5.46
CA LEU A 54 5.25 0.09 4.37
C LEU A 54 4.87 -1.31 3.86
N MET A 55 5.86 -2.20 3.63
CA MET A 55 5.59 -3.59 3.27
C MET A 55 4.82 -4.33 4.36
N GLY A 56 5.24 -4.17 5.62
CA GLY A 56 4.62 -4.79 6.79
C GLY A 56 3.17 -4.35 6.97
N TYR A 57 2.91 -3.05 6.88
CA TYR A 57 1.56 -2.47 6.98
C TYR A 57 0.60 -3.08 5.96
N PHE A 58 0.92 -2.96 4.67
CA PHE A 58 0.02 -3.48 3.65
C PHE A 58 -0.09 -5.00 3.71
N TYR A 59 1.00 -5.71 4.01
CA TYR A 59 0.97 -7.18 4.11
C TYR A 59 0.04 -7.62 5.23
N PHE A 60 0.24 -7.07 6.42
CA PHE A 60 -0.53 -7.43 7.61
C PHE A 60 -2.02 -7.17 7.40
N PHE A 61 -2.39 -5.95 6.99
CA PHE A 61 -3.79 -5.58 6.82
C PHE A 61 -4.46 -6.34 5.67
N GLU A 62 -3.81 -6.44 4.52
CA GLU A 62 -4.43 -7.10 3.36
C GLU A 62 -4.50 -8.61 3.51
N LYS A 63 -3.49 -9.25 4.11
CA LYS A 63 -3.49 -10.71 4.34
C LYS A 63 -4.49 -11.10 5.43
N ASN A 64 -4.45 -10.43 6.58
CA ASN A 64 -5.20 -10.86 7.76
C ASN A 64 -6.62 -10.27 7.81
N LEU A 65 -6.79 -9.01 7.40
CA LEU A 65 -8.07 -8.30 7.54
C LEU A 65 -8.77 -8.09 6.19
N LYS A 66 -8.12 -8.41 5.07
CA LYS A 66 -8.63 -8.20 3.71
C LYS A 66 -8.96 -6.73 3.40
N THR A 67 -8.54 -5.81 4.24
CA THR A 67 -8.79 -4.38 4.11
C THR A 67 -7.78 -3.60 4.94
N THR A 68 -7.38 -2.43 4.44
CA THR A 68 -6.56 -1.45 5.17
C THR A 68 -7.47 -0.44 5.86
N PRO A 69 -7.00 0.30 6.88
CA PRO A 69 -7.75 1.40 7.49
C PRO A 69 -8.41 2.35 6.48
N GLY A 70 -7.65 2.83 5.48
CA GLY A 70 -8.20 3.69 4.44
C GLY A 70 -9.27 2.99 3.58
N LYS A 71 -9.04 1.74 3.20
CA LYS A 71 -10.04 0.94 2.46
C LYS A 71 -11.30 0.70 3.28
N LYS A 72 -11.16 0.40 4.57
CA LYS A 72 -12.28 0.19 5.48
C LYS A 72 -13.17 1.42 5.59
N ILE A 73 -12.57 2.61 5.72
CA ILE A 73 -13.30 3.89 5.74
C ILE A 73 -14.08 4.10 4.42
N MET A 74 -13.48 3.72 3.29
CA MET A 74 -14.12 3.85 1.98
C MET A 74 -15.10 2.72 1.62
N GLY A 75 -15.37 1.79 2.53
CA GLY A 75 -16.23 0.63 2.27
C GLY A 75 -15.63 -0.33 1.24
N LEU A 76 -14.30 -0.44 1.17
CA LEU A 76 -13.60 -1.30 0.22
C LEU A 76 -13.04 -2.55 0.91
N LYS A 77 -13.10 -3.68 0.20
CA LYS A 77 -12.54 -4.95 0.64
C LYS A 77 -11.83 -5.66 -0.50
N ILE A 78 -10.77 -6.38 -0.16
CA ILE A 78 -10.05 -7.26 -1.08
C ILE A 78 -10.72 -8.63 -1.03
N ILE A 79 -11.08 -9.15 -2.19
CA ILE A 79 -11.49 -10.54 -2.38
C ILE A 79 -10.36 -11.31 -3.06
N GLU A 80 -10.19 -12.55 -2.63
CA GLU A 80 -9.28 -13.49 -3.23
C GLU A 80 -9.95 -14.14 -4.43
N LEU A 81 -9.27 -14.11 -5.57
CA LEU A 81 -9.54 -15.03 -6.67
C LEU A 81 -8.66 -16.27 -6.42
N LYS A 82 -8.84 -17.33 -7.21
CA LYS A 82 -8.16 -18.62 -7.02
C LYS A 82 -6.64 -18.45 -6.83
N ASN A 83 -6.09 -19.00 -5.75
CA ASN A 83 -4.67 -18.96 -5.38
C ASN A 83 -4.08 -17.54 -5.17
N ALA A 84 -4.73 -16.72 -4.34
CA ALA A 84 -4.27 -15.38 -4.04
C ALA A 84 -2.88 -15.33 -3.37
N ASN A 85 -2.01 -14.44 -3.85
CA ASN A 85 -0.67 -14.24 -3.28
C ASN A 85 -0.44 -12.79 -2.83
N TYR A 86 -0.59 -12.55 -1.52
CA TYR A 86 -0.41 -11.23 -0.90
C TYR A 86 1.02 -10.71 -0.94
N LEU A 87 2.01 -11.59 -1.00
CA LEU A 87 3.41 -11.18 -1.12
C LEU A 87 3.64 -10.57 -2.50
N THR A 88 3.20 -11.27 -3.54
CA THR A 88 3.20 -10.77 -4.93
C THR A 88 2.43 -9.46 -5.03
N ARG A 89 1.24 -9.38 -4.42
CA ARG A 89 0.43 -8.16 -4.39
C ARG A 89 1.22 -6.96 -3.87
N ASN A 90 1.93 -7.12 -2.76
CA ASN A 90 2.70 -6.02 -2.19
C ASN A 90 3.90 -5.64 -3.03
N ILE A 91 4.66 -6.60 -3.56
CA ILE A 91 5.82 -6.30 -4.42
C ILE A 91 5.39 -5.48 -5.64
N TYR A 92 4.30 -5.89 -6.30
CA TYR A 92 3.82 -5.20 -7.50
C TYR A 92 3.19 -3.83 -7.25
N LYS A 93 2.86 -3.47 -5.99
CA LYS A 93 2.43 -2.09 -5.68
C LYS A 93 3.53 -1.06 -5.88
N PHE A 94 4.79 -1.45 -5.67
CA PHE A 94 5.96 -0.60 -5.83
C PHE A 94 6.48 -0.58 -7.26
N SER A 95 5.96 -1.46 -8.12
CA SER A 95 6.34 -1.43 -9.52
C SER A 95 5.79 -0.18 -10.19
N PRO A 96 6.61 0.61 -10.91
CA PRO A 96 6.12 1.71 -11.74
C PRO A 96 5.06 1.25 -12.77
N LEU A 97 5.15 -0.02 -13.17
CA LEU A 97 4.18 -0.67 -14.07
C LEU A 97 2.77 -0.71 -13.50
N ASN A 98 2.60 -0.55 -12.18
CA ASN A 98 1.30 -0.54 -11.54
C ASN A 98 0.44 0.65 -12.02
N PHE A 99 1.04 1.83 -12.15
CA PHE A 99 0.37 3.02 -12.69
C PHE A 99 0.15 2.93 -14.21
N ILE A 100 1.11 2.36 -14.93
CA ILE A 100 1.03 2.19 -16.39
C ILE A 100 -0.06 1.17 -16.76
N SER A 101 -0.14 0.04 -16.06
CA SER A 101 -1.16 -0.97 -16.29
C SER A 101 -2.58 -0.46 -16.07
N PHE A 102 -2.73 0.50 -15.16
CA PHE A 102 -4.00 1.15 -14.90
C PHE A 102 -4.44 2.04 -16.09
N LEU A 103 -3.51 2.78 -16.70
CA LEU A 103 -3.79 3.62 -17.87
C LEU A 103 -4.07 2.82 -19.15
N LEU A 104 -3.52 1.60 -19.26
CA LEU A 104 -3.60 0.78 -20.47
C LEU A 104 -4.66 -0.32 -20.43
N ASN A 105 -5.19 -0.69 -19.25
CA ASN A 105 -6.24 -1.71 -19.16
C ASN A 105 -7.63 -1.12 -19.34
N ALA A 106 -8.39 -1.66 -20.29
CA ALA A 106 -9.79 -1.33 -20.52
C ALA A 106 -10.71 -1.62 -19.30
N ASN A 107 -10.27 -2.47 -18.37
CA ASN A 107 -11.03 -2.86 -17.17
C ASN A 107 -10.63 -2.07 -15.89
N GLY A 108 -9.67 -1.14 -15.99
CA GLY A 108 -9.18 -0.35 -14.85
C GLY A 108 -8.51 -1.17 -13.73
N GLU A 109 -8.05 -2.39 -14.03
CA GLU A 109 -7.44 -3.30 -13.05
C GLU A 109 -5.94 -3.03 -12.91
N PHE A 110 -5.47 -2.93 -11.66
CA PHE A 110 -4.07 -2.69 -11.37
C PHE A 110 -3.22 -3.97 -11.50
N THR A 111 -1.95 -3.84 -11.92
CA THR A 111 -1.02 -5.00 -12.06
C THR A 111 -0.97 -5.85 -10.79
N HIS A 112 -0.95 -5.21 -9.62
CA HIS A 112 -0.88 -5.93 -8.36
C HIS A 112 -2.15 -6.73 -8.04
N ASP A 113 -3.32 -6.31 -8.52
CA ASP A 113 -4.57 -7.08 -8.41
C ASP A 113 -4.49 -8.32 -9.31
N LEU A 114 -4.11 -8.11 -10.57
CA LEU A 114 -3.98 -9.15 -11.61
C LEU A 114 -2.97 -10.24 -11.24
N LYS A 115 -1.74 -9.84 -10.89
CA LYS A 115 -0.64 -10.77 -10.59
C LYS A 115 -0.83 -11.50 -9.28
N ALA A 116 -1.60 -10.94 -8.36
CA ALA A 116 -1.88 -11.57 -7.09
C ALA A 116 -3.18 -12.38 -7.07
N HIS A 117 -3.92 -12.46 -8.19
CA HIS A 117 -5.24 -13.07 -8.26
C HIS A 117 -6.17 -12.54 -7.15
N THR A 118 -6.30 -11.21 -7.08
CA THR A 118 -7.13 -10.54 -6.07
C THR A 118 -7.90 -9.40 -6.74
N LYS A 119 -9.05 -9.05 -6.18
CA LYS A 119 -9.86 -7.92 -6.66
C LYS A 119 -10.30 -7.05 -5.51
N VAL A 120 -10.41 -5.74 -5.74
CA VAL A 120 -11.01 -4.81 -4.77
C VAL A 120 -12.47 -4.60 -5.15
N ILE A 121 -13.36 -4.80 -4.19
CA ILE A 121 -14.80 -4.57 -4.34
C ILE A 121 -15.29 -3.56 -3.31
N GLU A 122 -16.40 -2.92 -3.64
CA GLU A 122 -17.16 -2.08 -2.72
C GLU A 122 -18.12 -2.97 -1.92
N VAL A 123 -18.06 -2.85 -0.60
CA VAL A 123 -18.96 -3.51 0.35
C VAL A 123 -20.03 -2.50 0.71
N LYS A 124 -21.28 -2.80 0.33
CA LYS A 124 -22.46 -2.02 0.73
C LYS A 124 -22.72 -2.18 2.21
#